data_AF-A0A950LB13-F1
#
_entry.id   AF-A0A950LB13-F1
#
_cell.length_a   1.000
_cell.length_b   1.000
_cell.length_c   1.000
_cell.angle_alpha   90.00
_cell.angle_beta   90.00
_cell.angle_gamma   90.00
#
_symmetry.space_group_name_H-M   'P 1'
#
loop_
_entity.id
_entity.type
_entity.pdbx_description
1 polymer ?
#
loop_
_entity_poly.entity_id
_entity_poly.type
_entity_poly.pdbx_seq_one_letter_code
_entity_poly.pdbx_strand_id
1 'polypeptide(L)'
;MLSATPPCAFAQQGQEWFVPGAQQRSQGPRAPARPAPRQQQPQTVVPPTPSVPVPPPTAVAPQEPQQQAPLAQFQLPPEPSLPAVAKGSAPPAAVIGVLGVPDVMRACAAAQEIERVIGQRRQKLNEDAQKEQTAWRDLQQQLAAQRSGLTPEQIRNKERELQERITSAQRQFRERNRVIQQAAQFALAQIERTLVAVIRQVAESRGMNLVLHRNQIALNVNEFDITDQVTAQLNKVLPAVVIPPDGQEPPTMPLAQGPSAQSGAAPNATAAGSGAPGGSAPAGAAPATAKSGEAASQATGPQKP
;
A
#
# COMPACT_ATOMS: atom_id res chain seq x y z
N MET A 1 -26.46 26.61 45.86
CA MET A 1 -25.27 25.73 45.81
C MET A 1 -25.14 25.26 44.37
N LEU A 2 -24.15 25.79 43.65
CA LEU A 2 -23.85 25.48 42.26
C LEU A 2 -22.87 24.29 42.22
N SER A 3 -23.14 23.31 41.36
CA SER A 3 -22.14 22.33 40.93
C SER A 3 -22.34 22.05 39.44
N ALA A 4 -21.59 22.77 38.61
CA ALA A 4 -21.42 22.53 37.18
C ALA A 4 -20.10 21.77 36.97
N THR A 5 -20.10 20.72 36.16
CA THR A 5 -18.86 20.07 35.69
C THR A 5 -19.08 19.40 34.34
N PRO A 6 -18.34 19.86 33.31
CA PRO A 6 -17.70 18.99 32.32
C PRO A 6 -16.17 19.22 32.37
N PRO A 7 -15.30 18.30 31.90
CA PRO A 7 -14.92 18.34 30.48
C PRO A 7 -14.41 17.00 29.88
N CYS A 8 -14.40 16.89 28.54
CA CYS A 8 -13.33 16.23 27.79
C CYS A 8 -13.54 16.49 26.28
N ALA A 9 -12.84 17.49 25.75
CA ALA A 9 -12.67 17.71 24.32
C ALA A 9 -11.19 17.51 23.99
N PHE A 10 -10.91 16.53 23.14
CA PHE A 10 -9.59 16.22 22.62
C PHE A 10 -9.48 16.90 21.24
N ALA A 11 -8.68 17.95 21.14
CA ALA A 11 -8.28 18.55 19.87
C ALA A 11 -6.80 18.90 19.95
N GLN A 12 -5.99 18.07 19.29
CA GLN A 12 -4.56 18.26 19.09
C GLN A 12 -4.37 18.46 17.58
N GLN A 13 -3.97 19.67 17.17
CA GLN A 13 -3.31 19.96 15.89
C GLN A 13 -2.89 21.43 15.84
N GLY A 14 -1.64 21.68 15.43
CA GLY A 14 -1.15 23.02 15.07
C GLY A 14 0.11 23.47 15.83
N GLN A 15 1.26 22.81 15.61
CA GLN A 15 2.55 23.47 15.84
C GLN A 15 3.01 24.10 14.52
N GLU A 16 2.48 25.29 14.27
CA GLU A 16 2.98 26.24 13.29
C GLU A 16 4.27 26.86 13.84
N TRP A 17 5.41 26.56 13.22
CA TRP A 17 6.68 27.15 13.60
C TRP A 17 6.78 28.59 13.07
N PHE A 18 6.71 29.52 14.01
CA PHE A 18 6.83 30.97 13.87
C PHE A 18 8.29 31.40 13.58
N VAL A 19 8.49 32.28 12.59
CA VAL A 19 9.76 32.99 12.33
C VAL A 19 9.47 34.49 12.34
N PRO A 20 10.05 35.30 13.26
CA PRO A 20 9.87 36.75 13.22
C PRO A 20 11.03 37.45 12.49
N GLY A 21 10.67 38.40 11.62
CA GLY A 21 11.50 39.59 11.36
C GLY A 21 12.12 39.72 9.96
N ALA A 22 11.36 40.24 9.00
CA ALA A 22 11.93 41.12 7.97
C ALA A 22 10.84 42.12 7.52
N GLN A 23 11.01 43.37 7.95
CA GLN A 23 10.14 44.48 7.61
C GLN A 23 10.22 44.85 6.12
N GLN A 24 9.03 45.15 5.60
CA GLN A 24 8.77 45.66 4.27
C GLN A 24 9.17 47.14 4.14
N ARG A 25 9.83 47.51 3.04
CA ARG A 25 9.69 48.85 2.46
C ARG A 25 9.65 48.81 0.94
N SER A 26 8.93 49.80 0.44
CA SER A 26 8.28 49.89 -0.85
C SER A 26 8.85 51.02 -1.71
N GLN A 27 8.82 50.82 -3.04
CA GLN A 27 8.64 51.80 -4.14
C GLN A 27 9.81 52.69 -4.63
N GLY A 28 9.95 52.77 -5.98
CA GLY A 28 10.44 53.94 -6.73
C GLY A 28 11.38 53.66 -7.93
N PRO A 29 11.12 54.16 -9.17
CA PRO A 29 11.83 53.76 -10.40
C PRO A 29 12.90 54.77 -10.90
N ARG A 30 13.96 54.29 -11.59
CA ARG A 30 14.70 55.04 -12.64
C ARG A 30 15.64 54.15 -13.47
N ALA A 31 15.67 54.40 -14.78
CA ALA A 31 16.49 53.76 -15.83
C ALA A 31 17.85 54.48 -16.02
N PRO A 32 18.63 54.24 -17.11
CA PRO A 32 19.50 53.07 -17.37
C PRO A 32 20.98 53.48 -17.56
N ALA A 33 21.95 52.57 -17.35
CA ALA A 33 23.34 52.77 -17.80
C ALA A 33 24.08 51.43 -18.08
N ARG A 34 25.05 51.53 -18.99
CA ARG A 34 25.73 50.53 -19.87
C ARG A 34 26.77 49.59 -19.19
N PRO A 35 27.44 48.66 -19.92
CA PRO A 35 27.78 47.31 -19.45
C PRO A 35 29.27 47.02 -19.10
N ALA A 36 29.50 45.76 -18.65
CA ALA A 36 30.72 44.92 -18.62
C ALA A 36 31.48 44.76 -17.28
N PRO A 37 32.30 43.70 -17.04
CA PRO A 37 32.33 42.34 -17.60
C PRO A 37 32.26 41.22 -16.52
N ARG A 38 32.03 39.98 -16.98
CA ARG A 38 32.03 38.73 -16.21
C ARG A 38 33.47 38.30 -15.87
N GLN A 39 33.84 38.28 -14.58
CA GLN A 39 35.07 37.62 -14.11
C GLN A 39 34.78 36.27 -13.46
N GLN A 40 35.61 35.30 -13.85
CA GLN A 40 35.65 33.92 -13.42
C GLN A 40 36.26 33.84 -12.01
N GLN A 41 35.74 32.96 -11.14
CA GLN A 41 36.40 32.65 -9.87
C GLN A 41 37.32 31.42 -10.03
N PRO A 42 38.62 31.53 -9.71
CA PRO A 42 39.56 30.42 -9.70
C PRO A 42 39.55 29.66 -8.36
N GLN A 43 39.92 28.38 -8.43
CA GLN A 43 40.09 27.48 -7.30
C GLN A 43 41.21 27.95 -6.35
N THR A 44 40.97 27.94 -5.03
CA THR A 44 41.99 28.25 -4.03
C THR A 44 42.71 26.99 -3.56
N VAL A 45 43.94 26.84 -4.02
CA VAL A 45 45.03 26.05 -3.43
C VAL A 45 45.52 26.78 -2.17
N VAL A 46 45.72 26.07 -1.06
CA VAL A 46 46.31 26.61 0.18
C VAL A 46 47.81 26.30 0.23
N PRO A 47 48.70 27.30 0.41
CA PRO A 47 50.16 27.14 0.57
C PRO A 47 50.62 26.99 2.06
N PRO A 48 51.91 26.67 2.33
CA PRO A 48 52.43 26.27 3.65
C PRO A 48 53.18 27.39 4.40
N THR A 49 53.13 27.42 5.74
CA THR A 49 53.96 28.31 6.60
C THR A 49 54.19 27.69 8.01
N PRO A 50 55.04 28.24 8.93
CA PRO A 50 56.38 27.71 9.26
C PRO A 50 56.58 27.42 10.77
N SER A 51 57.71 26.81 11.12
CA SER A 51 58.15 26.48 12.48
C SER A 51 58.56 27.70 13.31
N VAL A 52 58.18 27.76 14.60
CA VAL A 52 58.70 28.73 15.60
C VAL A 52 58.91 27.98 16.94
N PRO A 53 59.94 28.30 17.74
CA PRO A 53 60.65 27.33 18.59
C PRO A 53 60.18 27.29 20.05
N VAL A 54 60.54 26.20 20.73
CA VAL A 54 60.22 25.87 22.12
C VAL A 54 61.23 26.50 23.10
N PRO A 55 60.80 27.16 24.20
CA PRO A 55 61.69 27.53 25.32
C PRO A 55 61.86 26.38 26.34
N PRO A 56 62.97 26.32 27.09
CA PRO A 56 63.29 25.21 28.00
C PRO A 56 62.54 25.28 29.35
N PRO A 57 62.54 24.18 30.13
CA PRO A 57 61.56 23.95 31.19
C PRO A 57 62.01 24.54 32.54
N THR A 58 61.05 24.86 33.40
CA THR A 58 61.29 24.95 34.85
C THR A 58 60.14 24.25 35.58
N ALA A 59 60.55 23.43 36.55
CA ALA A 59 59.75 22.44 37.27
C ALA A 59 58.79 23.02 38.34
N VAL A 60 58.06 22.10 39.00
CA VAL A 60 57.19 22.18 40.20
C VAL A 60 55.73 21.90 39.78
N ALA A 61 54.96 20.95 40.33
CA ALA A 61 55.09 19.87 41.32
C ALA A 61 53.81 18.99 41.17
N PRO A 62 53.72 17.81 41.82
CA PRO A 62 52.82 16.72 41.45
C PRO A 62 51.34 17.02 41.68
N GLN A 63 50.53 16.89 40.63
CA GLN A 63 49.07 16.73 40.75
C GLN A 63 48.72 15.23 40.67
N GLU A 64 47.78 14.87 41.54
CA GLU A 64 47.29 13.53 41.84
C GLU A 64 47.02 12.67 40.60
N PRO A 65 47.25 11.34 40.67
CA PRO A 65 46.92 10.44 39.58
C PRO A 65 45.40 10.39 39.41
N GLN A 66 44.87 11.23 38.53
CA GLN A 66 43.60 10.97 37.88
C GLN A 66 43.75 9.63 37.15
N GLN A 67 43.27 8.56 37.77
CA GLN A 67 42.99 7.31 37.10
C GLN A 67 41.92 7.59 36.03
N GLN A 68 42.37 7.98 34.84
CA GLN A 68 41.62 7.74 33.63
C GLN A 68 41.42 6.22 33.56
N ALA A 69 40.20 5.77 33.84
CA ALA A 69 39.81 4.41 33.53
C ALA A 69 40.15 4.16 32.05
N PRO A 70 40.94 3.13 31.72
CA PRO A 70 41.34 2.89 30.35
C PRO A 70 40.07 2.71 29.53
N LEU A 71 39.88 3.55 28.51
CA LEU A 71 38.86 3.32 27.50
C LEU A 71 39.16 1.95 26.90
N ALA A 72 38.30 0.97 27.16
CA ALA A 72 38.41 -0.35 26.58
C ALA A 72 38.36 -0.18 25.06
N GLN A 73 39.51 -0.27 24.41
CA GLN A 73 39.59 -0.35 22.96
C GLN A 73 38.98 -1.69 22.58
N PHE A 74 37.73 -1.68 22.09
CA PHE A 74 37.13 -2.85 21.46
C PHE A 74 37.95 -3.16 20.20
N GLN A 75 38.96 -4.02 20.34
CA GLN A 75 39.70 -4.55 19.20
C GLN A 75 38.72 -5.41 18.42
N LEU A 76 38.26 -4.89 17.27
CA LEU A 76 37.48 -5.70 16.33
C LEU A 76 38.35 -6.90 15.93
N PRO A 77 37.79 -8.13 15.90
CA PRO A 77 38.51 -9.29 15.43
C PRO A 77 39.08 -9.04 14.03
N PRO A 78 40.25 -9.60 13.70
CA PRO A 78 40.88 -9.40 12.40
C PRO A 78 39.91 -9.78 11.28
N GLU A 79 39.80 -8.92 10.26
CA GLU A 79 38.89 -9.15 9.14
C GLU A 79 39.17 -10.52 8.50
N PRO A 80 38.14 -11.34 8.27
CA PRO A 80 38.32 -12.64 7.63
C PRO A 80 38.88 -12.44 6.22
N SER A 81 39.89 -13.22 5.87
CA SER A 81 40.44 -13.19 4.51
C SER A 81 39.38 -13.70 3.52
N LEU A 82 38.94 -12.82 2.62
CA LEU A 82 37.95 -13.16 1.60
C LEU A 82 38.62 -14.02 0.51
N PRO A 83 38.04 -15.17 0.13
CA PRO A 83 38.56 -15.98 -0.96
C PRO A 83 38.50 -15.21 -2.29
N ALA A 84 39.52 -15.38 -3.13
CA ALA A 84 39.58 -14.71 -4.42
C ALA A 84 38.45 -15.20 -5.34
N VAL A 85 37.61 -14.26 -5.80
CA VAL A 85 36.58 -14.55 -6.80
C VAL A 85 37.21 -14.53 -8.19
N ALA A 86 36.95 -15.58 -8.98
CA ALA A 86 37.41 -15.65 -10.36
C ALA A 86 36.84 -14.50 -11.19
N LYS A 87 37.67 -13.87 -12.04
CA LYS A 87 37.24 -12.79 -12.93
C LYS A 87 36.24 -13.35 -13.95
N GLY A 88 35.00 -12.88 -13.89
CA GLY A 88 33.97 -13.16 -14.90
C GLY A 88 34.18 -12.37 -16.19
N SER A 89 33.43 -12.72 -17.24
CA SER A 89 33.39 -11.94 -18.48
C SER A 89 32.77 -10.55 -18.26
N ALA A 90 33.24 -9.55 -19.01
CA ALA A 90 32.67 -8.20 -18.96
C ALA A 90 31.19 -8.21 -19.39
N PRO A 91 30.32 -7.41 -18.76
CA PRO A 91 28.92 -7.29 -19.15
C PRO A 91 28.77 -6.71 -20.56
N PRO A 92 27.66 -7.01 -21.26
CA PRO A 92 27.39 -6.46 -22.58
C PRO A 92 27.25 -4.93 -22.53
N ALA A 93 27.51 -4.27 -23.67
CA ALA A 93 27.30 -2.83 -23.80
C ALA A 93 25.83 -2.47 -23.53
N ALA A 94 25.59 -1.43 -22.73
CA ALA A 94 24.24 -1.00 -22.38
C ALA A 94 23.60 -0.20 -23.53
N VAL A 95 22.44 -0.67 -24.01
CA VAL A 95 21.55 0.05 -24.92
C VAL A 95 20.28 0.35 -24.13
N ILE A 96 20.09 1.64 -23.83
CA ILE A 96 19.15 2.10 -22.81
C ILE A 96 17.85 2.60 -23.45
N GLY A 97 16.72 2.13 -22.93
CA GLY A 97 15.40 2.71 -23.13
C GLY A 97 14.90 3.43 -21.88
N VAL A 98 13.98 4.38 -22.05
CA VAL A 98 13.31 5.11 -20.98
C VAL A 98 11.81 4.88 -21.09
N LEU A 99 11.17 4.64 -19.95
CA LEU A 99 9.74 4.35 -19.87
C LEU A 99 9.07 5.14 -18.75
N GLY A 100 8.00 5.86 -19.09
CA GLY A 100 7.07 6.46 -18.13
C GLY A 100 5.91 5.54 -17.81
N VAL A 101 6.06 4.63 -16.84
CA VAL A 101 4.97 3.72 -16.44
C VAL A 101 3.66 4.46 -16.08
N PRO A 102 3.68 5.57 -15.31
CA PRO A 102 2.45 6.31 -15.00
C PRO A 102 1.73 6.83 -16.26
N ASP A 103 2.48 7.25 -17.27
CA ASP A 103 1.93 7.78 -18.52
C ASP A 103 1.35 6.67 -19.39
N VAL A 104 2.02 5.50 -19.45
CA VAL A 104 1.45 4.31 -20.08
C VAL A 104 0.13 3.93 -19.42
N MET A 105 0.08 3.89 -18.08
CA MET A 105 -1.15 3.56 -17.35
C MET A 105 -2.26 4.56 -17.61
N ARG A 106 -1.95 5.87 -17.67
CA ARG A 106 -2.93 6.91 -17.97
C ARG A 106 -3.49 6.85 -19.39
N ALA A 107 -2.66 6.48 -20.36
CA ALA A 107 -3.02 6.38 -21.77
C ALA A 107 -3.57 4.99 -22.18
N CYS A 108 -3.50 4.02 -21.28
CA CYS A 108 -3.99 2.65 -21.50
C CYS A 108 -5.52 2.60 -21.43
N ALA A 109 -6.17 2.08 -22.48
CA ALA A 109 -7.62 1.97 -22.56
C ALA A 109 -8.19 1.05 -21.47
N ALA A 110 -7.52 -0.08 -21.21
CA ALA A 110 -7.93 -1.00 -20.15
C ALA A 110 -7.85 -0.34 -18.75
N ALA A 111 -6.84 0.47 -18.49
CA ALA A 111 -6.69 1.17 -17.20
C ALA A 111 -7.77 2.25 -17.02
N GLN A 112 -8.10 3.00 -18.08
CA GLN A 112 -9.20 3.97 -18.07
C GLN A 112 -10.55 3.31 -17.76
N GLU A 113 -10.78 2.11 -18.31
CA GLU A 113 -11.99 1.35 -18.02
C GLU A 113 -12.05 0.88 -16.56
N ILE A 114 -10.92 0.41 -15.99
CA ILE A 114 -10.84 0.11 -14.55
C ILE A 114 -11.21 1.34 -13.73
N GLU A 115 -10.60 2.49 -14.01
CA GLU A 115 -10.85 3.73 -13.27
C GLU A 115 -12.33 4.13 -13.33
N ARG A 116 -12.95 4.03 -14.51
CA ARG A 116 -14.37 4.31 -14.71
C ARG A 116 -15.25 3.35 -13.90
N VAL A 117 -15.04 2.04 -14.02
CA VAL A 117 -15.89 1.02 -13.37
C VAL A 117 -15.72 1.05 -11.85
N ILE A 118 -14.48 1.07 -11.36
CA ILE A 118 -14.20 1.12 -9.92
C ILE A 118 -14.65 2.47 -9.33
N GLY A 119 -14.45 3.57 -10.06
CA GLY A 119 -14.96 4.90 -9.69
C GLY A 119 -16.48 4.91 -9.52
N GLN A 120 -17.23 4.34 -10.48
CA GLN A 120 -18.68 4.21 -10.40
C GLN A 120 -19.13 3.38 -9.18
N ARG A 121 -18.44 2.27 -8.90
CA ARG A 121 -18.74 1.42 -7.73
C ARG A 121 -18.52 2.14 -6.41
N ARG A 122 -17.41 2.89 -6.29
CA ARG A 122 -17.12 3.73 -5.12
C ARG A 122 -18.16 4.83 -4.94
N GLN A 123 -18.54 5.49 -6.03
CA GLN A 123 -19.57 6.53 -6.00
C GLN A 123 -20.92 5.96 -5.53
N LYS A 124 -21.34 4.83 -6.09
CA LYS A 124 -22.57 4.14 -5.67
C LYS A 124 -22.52 3.71 -4.20
N LEU A 125 -21.38 3.20 -3.73
CA LEU A 125 -21.20 2.84 -2.32
C LEU A 125 -21.33 4.06 -1.39
N ASN A 126 -20.80 5.21 -1.80
CA ASN A 126 -20.91 6.46 -1.05
C ASN A 126 -22.37 6.98 -1.03
N GLU A 127 -23.07 6.91 -2.16
CA GLU A 127 -24.50 7.25 -2.23
C GLU A 127 -25.36 6.36 -1.35
N ASP A 128 -25.11 5.04 -1.37
CA ASP A 128 -25.80 4.07 -0.52
C ASP A 128 -25.53 4.39 0.98
N ALA A 129 -24.30 4.76 1.33
CA ALA A 129 -23.95 5.13 2.70
C ALA A 129 -24.66 6.40 3.17
N GLN A 130 -24.79 7.42 2.32
CA GLN A 130 -25.51 8.66 2.64
C GLN A 130 -27.02 8.43 2.83
N LYS A 131 -27.63 7.59 1.98
CA LYS A 131 -29.04 7.20 2.11
C LYS A 131 -29.29 6.47 3.43
N GLU A 132 -28.44 5.50 3.75
CA GLU A 132 -28.59 4.71 4.97
C GLU A 132 -28.35 5.57 6.23
N GLN A 133 -27.39 6.51 6.19
CA GLN A 133 -27.18 7.46 7.29
C GLN A 133 -28.41 8.35 7.52
N THR A 134 -29.04 8.84 6.45
CA THR A 134 -30.28 9.64 6.55
C THR A 134 -31.41 8.78 7.14
N ALA A 135 -31.57 7.54 6.65
CA ALA A 135 -32.57 6.62 7.16
C ALA A 135 -32.43 6.36 8.67
N TRP A 136 -31.20 6.24 9.20
CA TRP A 136 -30.99 6.08 10.65
C TRP A 136 -31.37 7.32 11.44
N ARG A 137 -31.05 8.52 10.94
CA ARG A 137 -31.45 9.78 11.59
C ARG A 137 -32.98 9.89 11.65
N ASP A 138 -33.65 9.58 10.55
CA ASP A 138 -35.10 9.63 10.49
C ASP A 138 -35.74 8.61 11.44
N LEU A 139 -35.22 7.37 11.48
CA LEU A 139 -35.69 6.36 12.42
C LEU A 139 -35.47 6.76 13.88
N GLN A 140 -34.34 7.39 14.20
CA GLN A 140 -34.07 7.92 15.54
C GLN A 140 -35.07 9.03 15.93
N GLN A 141 -35.35 9.95 15.00
CA GLN A 141 -36.32 11.02 15.22
C GLN A 141 -37.74 10.47 15.39
N GLN A 142 -38.14 9.50 14.56
CA GLN A 142 -39.44 8.83 14.65
C GLN A 142 -39.59 8.08 15.97
N LEU A 143 -38.55 7.36 16.40
CA LEU A 143 -38.56 6.67 17.69
C LEU A 143 -38.70 7.67 18.84
N ALA A 144 -37.96 8.78 18.82
CA ALA A 144 -38.06 9.83 19.82
C ALA A 144 -39.47 10.46 19.86
N ALA A 145 -40.09 10.71 18.71
CA ALA A 145 -41.45 11.24 18.63
C ALA A 145 -42.52 10.26 19.13
N GLN A 146 -42.33 8.94 18.93
CA GLN A 146 -43.27 7.91 19.35
C GLN A 146 -43.08 7.43 20.80
N ARG A 147 -42.02 7.88 21.49
CA ARG A 147 -41.68 7.41 22.86
C ARG A 147 -42.83 7.55 23.85
N SER A 148 -43.66 8.60 23.75
CA SER A 148 -44.79 8.83 24.66
C SER A 148 -45.96 7.85 24.47
N GLY A 149 -46.05 7.18 23.31
CA GLY A 149 -47.11 6.23 22.97
C GLY A 149 -46.71 4.76 23.00
N LEU A 150 -45.46 4.44 23.36
CA LEU A 150 -44.90 3.08 23.36
C LEU A 150 -44.65 2.58 24.78
N THR A 151 -44.74 1.27 24.98
CA THR A 151 -44.33 0.65 26.26
C THR A 151 -42.80 0.59 26.37
N PRO A 152 -42.24 0.49 27.59
CA PRO A 152 -40.79 0.37 27.79
C PRO A 152 -40.15 -0.80 27.02
N GLU A 153 -40.86 -1.92 26.89
CA GLU A 153 -40.38 -3.09 26.13
C GLU A 153 -40.36 -2.82 24.62
N GLN A 154 -41.37 -2.14 24.08
CA GLN A 154 -41.41 -1.77 22.66
C GLN A 154 -40.29 -0.79 22.29
N ILE A 155 -39.98 0.16 23.18
CA ILE A 155 -38.86 1.10 22.99
C ILE A 155 -37.54 0.32 22.92
N ARG A 156 -37.27 -0.56 23.90
CA ARG A 156 -36.05 -1.39 23.91
C ARG A 156 -35.91 -2.24 22.65
N ASN A 157 -37.00 -2.84 22.18
CA ASN A 157 -36.99 -3.65 20.96
C ASN A 157 -36.63 -2.81 19.72
N LYS A 158 -37.23 -1.63 19.54
CA LYS A 158 -36.89 -0.74 18.42
C LYS A 158 -35.47 -0.20 18.49
N GLU A 159 -34.97 0.12 19.70
CA GLU A 159 -33.58 0.54 19.89
C GLU A 159 -32.60 -0.58 19.50
N ARG A 160 -32.91 -1.82 19.88
CA ARG A 160 -32.11 -2.99 19.49
C ARG A 160 -32.11 -3.22 17.98
N GLU A 161 -33.27 -3.15 17.34
CA GLU A 161 -33.39 -3.31 15.88
C GLU A 161 -32.59 -2.23 15.12
N LEU A 162 -32.69 -0.97 15.57
CA LEU A 162 -31.90 0.13 15.01
C LEU A 162 -30.40 -0.12 15.18
N GLN A 163 -29.96 -0.53 16.37
CA GLN A 163 -28.56 -0.83 16.65
C GLN A 163 -28.04 -2.00 15.78
N GLU A 164 -28.84 -3.04 15.60
CA GLU A 164 -28.50 -4.19 14.76
C GLU A 164 -28.40 -3.78 13.29
N ARG A 165 -29.35 -2.97 12.80
CA ARG A 165 -29.33 -2.41 11.44
C ARG A 165 -28.07 -1.58 11.19
N ILE A 166 -27.74 -0.65 12.09
CA ILE A 166 -26.53 0.17 11.99
C ILE A 166 -25.28 -0.72 11.93
N THR A 167 -25.19 -1.70 12.82
CA THR A 167 -24.03 -2.60 12.89
C THR A 167 -23.90 -3.46 11.63
N SER A 168 -25.01 -4.00 11.13
CA SER A 168 -25.06 -4.83 9.92
C SER A 168 -24.65 -4.04 8.68
N ALA A 169 -25.23 -2.87 8.49
CA ALA A 169 -24.90 -1.98 7.38
C ALA A 169 -23.42 -1.54 7.43
N GLN A 170 -22.88 -1.17 8.60
CA GLN A 170 -21.45 -0.85 8.74
C GLN A 170 -20.54 -2.03 8.36
N ARG A 171 -20.92 -3.28 8.66
CA ARG A 171 -20.19 -4.47 8.20
C ARG A 171 -20.29 -4.60 6.68
N GLN A 172 -21.49 -4.47 6.11
CA GLN A 172 -21.72 -4.57 4.68
C GLN A 172 -20.94 -3.51 3.88
N PHE A 173 -20.91 -2.26 4.34
CA PHE A 173 -20.14 -1.20 3.69
C PHE A 173 -18.64 -1.47 3.71
N ARG A 174 -18.10 -1.95 4.84
CA ARG A 174 -16.70 -2.35 4.94
C ARG A 174 -16.38 -3.50 3.98
N GLU A 175 -17.24 -4.50 3.91
CA GLU A 175 -17.06 -5.65 3.03
C GLU A 175 -17.14 -5.26 1.55
N ARG A 176 -18.14 -4.47 1.15
CA ARG A 176 -18.25 -3.95 -0.21
C ARG A 176 -17.05 -3.10 -0.60
N ASN A 177 -16.56 -2.25 0.31
CA ASN A 177 -15.34 -1.48 0.07
C ASN A 177 -14.12 -2.38 -0.12
N ARG A 178 -13.97 -3.43 0.69
CA ARG A 178 -12.90 -4.44 0.54
C ARG A 178 -12.97 -5.11 -0.83
N VAL A 179 -14.14 -5.59 -1.24
CA VAL A 179 -14.36 -6.23 -2.56
C VAL A 179 -14.00 -5.28 -3.70
N ILE A 180 -14.40 -4.01 -3.63
CA ILE A 180 -14.05 -3.00 -4.64
C ILE A 180 -12.53 -2.82 -4.75
N GLN A 181 -11.83 -2.72 -3.60
CA GLN A 181 -10.37 -2.59 -3.57
C GLN A 181 -9.67 -3.82 -4.15
N GLN A 182 -10.12 -5.02 -3.79
CA GLN A 182 -9.55 -6.26 -4.31
C GLN A 182 -9.80 -6.41 -5.81
N ALA A 183 -10.99 -6.03 -6.30
CA ALA A 183 -11.31 -6.04 -7.73
C ALA A 183 -10.39 -5.08 -8.51
N ALA A 184 -10.12 -3.89 -7.97
CA ALA A 184 -9.18 -2.95 -8.55
C ALA A 184 -7.76 -3.53 -8.61
N GLN A 185 -7.27 -4.11 -7.51
CA GLN A 185 -5.94 -4.73 -7.45
C GLN A 185 -5.80 -5.89 -8.45
N PHE A 186 -6.82 -6.75 -8.55
CA PHE A 186 -6.85 -7.87 -9.48
C PHE A 186 -6.82 -7.41 -10.94
N ALA A 187 -7.57 -6.35 -11.26
CA ALA A 187 -7.60 -5.79 -12.62
C ALA A 187 -6.26 -5.12 -12.98
N LEU A 188 -5.65 -4.37 -12.05
CA LEU A 188 -4.35 -3.74 -12.26
C LEU A 188 -3.23 -4.77 -12.44
N ALA A 189 -3.24 -5.86 -11.66
CA ALA A 189 -2.24 -6.92 -11.78
C ALA A 189 -2.23 -7.59 -13.16
N GLN A 190 -3.39 -7.70 -13.83
CA GLN A 190 -3.47 -8.19 -15.21
C GLN A 190 -2.75 -7.25 -16.19
N ILE A 191 -2.92 -5.94 -16.01
CA ILE A 191 -2.25 -4.92 -16.83
C ILE A 191 -0.74 -4.99 -16.60
N GLU A 192 -0.29 -5.00 -15.35
CA GLU A 192 1.13 -5.05 -15.00
C GLU A 192 1.83 -6.27 -15.59
N ARG A 193 1.21 -7.45 -15.49
CA ARG A 193 1.75 -8.68 -16.07
C ARG A 193 1.92 -8.58 -17.58
N THR A 194 0.95 -7.99 -18.25
CA THR A 194 0.97 -7.82 -19.71
C THR A 194 1.97 -6.75 -20.13
N LEU A 195 2.03 -5.65 -19.37
CA LEU A 195 2.97 -4.56 -19.57
C LEU A 195 4.41 -5.06 -19.57
N VAL A 196 4.81 -5.91 -18.62
CA VAL A 196 6.18 -6.46 -18.57
C VAL A 196 6.52 -7.23 -19.86
N ALA A 197 5.58 -8.02 -20.39
CA ALA A 197 5.79 -8.74 -21.64
C ALA A 197 5.92 -7.78 -22.84
N VAL A 198 5.07 -6.75 -22.90
CA VAL A 198 5.11 -5.74 -23.96
C VAL A 198 6.40 -4.93 -23.91
N ILE A 199 6.87 -4.54 -22.72
CA ILE A 199 8.15 -3.83 -22.56
C ILE A 199 9.30 -4.67 -23.13
N ARG A 200 9.35 -5.97 -22.80
CA ARG A 200 10.37 -6.88 -23.34
C ARG A 200 10.32 -6.94 -24.87
N GLN A 201 9.13 -7.14 -25.43
CA GLN A 201 8.96 -7.21 -26.88
C GLN A 201 9.40 -5.92 -27.59
N VAL A 202 9.05 -4.74 -27.04
CA VAL A 202 9.46 -3.45 -27.60
C VAL A 202 10.96 -3.23 -27.43
N ALA A 203 11.54 -3.59 -26.28
CA ALA A 203 12.97 -3.49 -26.03
C ALA A 203 13.78 -4.38 -26.98
N GLU A 204 13.37 -5.64 -27.17
CA GLU A 204 13.99 -6.59 -28.10
C GLU A 204 13.96 -6.06 -29.54
N SER A 205 12.83 -5.48 -29.97
CA SER A 205 12.71 -4.90 -31.32
C SER A 205 13.67 -3.74 -31.59
N ARG A 206 14.12 -3.06 -30.53
CA ARG A 206 15.03 -1.91 -30.58
C ARG A 206 16.47 -2.25 -30.16
N GLY A 207 16.74 -3.52 -29.85
CA GLY A 207 18.04 -3.95 -29.33
C GLY A 207 18.38 -3.36 -27.95
N MET A 208 17.38 -2.90 -27.19
CA MET A 208 17.56 -2.36 -25.85
C MET A 208 17.71 -3.50 -24.83
N ASN A 209 18.69 -3.39 -23.94
CA ASN A 209 18.94 -4.38 -22.88
C ASN A 209 18.79 -3.82 -21.46
N LEU A 210 18.50 -2.52 -21.34
CA LEU A 210 18.20 -1.86 -20.08
C LEU A 210 17.05 -0.86 -20.29
N VAL A 211 16.02 -0.92 -19.44
CA VAL A 211 14.93 0.05 -19.44
C VAL A 211 14.91 0.76 -18.09
N LEU A 212 15.02 2.08 -18.12
CA LEU A 212 15.00 2.93 -16.94
C LEU A 212 13.65 3.63 -16.81
N HIS A 213 13.21 3.84 -15.57
CA HIS A 213 11.99 4.59 -15.34
C HIS A 213 12.25 6.09 -15.49
N ARG A 214 11.33 6.81 -16.15
CA ARG A 214 11.47 8.23 -16.44
C ARG A 214 11.66 9.11 -15.19
N ASN A 215 11.13 8.70 -14.03
CA ASN A 215 11.29 9.42 -12.77
C ASN A 215 12.72 9.42 -12.21
N GLN A 216 13.62 8.58 -12.71
CA GLN A 216 15.02 8.50 -12.29
C GLN A 216 15.94 9.35 -13.17
N ILE A 217 15.41 9.98 -14.22
CA ILE A 217 16.20 10.60 -15.28
C ILE A 217 15.77 12.06 -15.41
N ALA A 218 16.72 12.98 -15.21
CA ALA A 218 16.46 14.42 -15.34
C ALA A 218 16.35 14.87 -16.81
N LEU A 219 17.03 14.18 -17.72
CA LEU A 219 17.06 14.49 -19.15
C LEU A 219 17.29 13.21 -19.97
N ASN A 220 16.47 12.99 -20.99
CA ASN A 220 16.68 12.00 -22.04
C ASN A 220 16.41 12.63 -23.41
N VAL A 221 16.86 11.99 -24.48
CA VAL A 221 16.38 12.30 -25.84
C VAL A 221 15.19 11.40 -26.17
N ASN A 222 14.29 11.87 -27.04
CA ASN A 222 13.04 11.18 -27.36
C ASN A 222 13.26 9.79 -27.97
N GLU A 223 14.40 9.57 -28.62
CA GLU A 223 14.79 8.31 -29.23
C GLU A 223 14.96 7.17 -28.21
N PHE A 224 15.32 7.52 -26.97
CA PHE A 224 15.37 6.57 -25.86
C PHE A 224 13.98 6.29 -25.27
N ASP A 225 13.02 7.18 -25.44
CA ASP A 225 11.67 7.01 -24.88
C ASP A 225 10.87 5.98 -25.70
N ILE A 226 10.41 4.93 -25.03
CA ILE A 226 9.57 3.87 -25.63
C ILE A 226 8.13 3.91 -25.13
N THR A 227 7.75 4.91 -24.34
CA THR A 227 6.44 5.03 -23.68
C THR A 227 5.28 4.94 -24.66
N ASP A 228 5.33 5.70 -25.76
CA ASP A 228 4.24 5.70 -26.76
C ASP A 228 4.10 4.34 -27.46
N GLN A 229 5.23 3.69 -27.75
CA GLN A 229 5.23 2.39 -28.43
C GLN A 229 4.74 1.27 -27.54
N VAL A 230 5.18 1.26 -26.28
CA VAL A 230 4.68 0.35 -25.25
C VAL A 230 3.18 0.56 -25.04
N THR A 231 2.71 1.82 -24.98
CA THR A 231 1.27 2.13 -24.85
C THR A 231 0.47 1.61 -26.03
N ALA A 232 0.93 1.87 -27.26
CA ALA A 232 0.26 1.42 -28.47
C ALA A 232 0.20 -0.12 -28.56
N GLN A 233 1.27 -0.81 -28.17
CA GLN A 233 1.29 -2.28 -28.14
C GLN A 233 0.43 -2.85 -27.02
N LEU A 234 0.47 -2.24 -25.83
CA LEU A 234 -0.37 -2.67 -24.70
C LEU A 234 -1.86 -2.56 -25.05
N ASN A 235 -2.28 -1.46 -25.67
CA ASN A 235 -3.68 -1.27 -26.11
C ASN A 235 -4.10 -2.27 -27.19
N LYS A 236 -3.18 -2.77 -28.02
CA LYS A 236 -3.46 -3.82 -29.01
C LYS A 236 -3.60 -5.20 -28.37
N VAL A 237 -2.72 -5.51 -27.42
CA VAL A 237 -2.66 -6.84 -26.77
C VAL A 237 -3.74 -6.99 -25.70
N LEU A 238 -4.05 -5.90 -24.99
CA LEU A 238 -4.98 -5.88 -23.86
C LEU A 238 -5.97 -4.71 -23.98
N PRO A 239 -6.95 -4.80 -24.89
CA PRO A 239 -7.95 -3.74 -25.06
C PRO A 239 -8.91 -3.64 -23.86
N ALA A 240 -9.13 -4.75 -23.15
CA ALA A 240 -9.98 -4.84 -21.97
C ALA A 240 -9.40 -5.82 -20.96
N VAL A 241 -9.76 -5.65 -19.70
CA VAL A 241 -9.38 -6.52 -18.58
C VAL A 241 -10.60 -7.11 -17.90
N VAL A 242 -10.40 -8.23 -17.21
CA VAL A 242 -11.45 -8.81 -16.38
C VAL A 242 -11.55 -8.02 -15.08
N ILE A 243 -12.67 -7.34 -14.88
CA ILE A 243 -13.02 -6.66 -13.62
C ILE A 243 -14.03 -7.54 -12.88
N PRO A 244 -13.67 -8.11 -11.73
CA PRO A 244 -14.56 -8.95 -10.92
C PRO A 244 -15.92 -8.27 -10.66
N PRO A 245 -17.05 -9.01 -10.70
CA PRO A 245 -18.37 -8.44 -10.45
C PRO A 245 -18.50 -7.81 -9.06
N ASP A 246 -19.47 -6.91 -8.90
CA ASP A 246 -19.78 -6.33 -7.59
C ASP A 246 -20.27 -7.38 -6.60
N GLY A 247 -19.73 -7.35 -5.37
CA GLY A 247 -20.14 -8.25 -4.30
C GLY A 247 -19.58 -9.68 -4.41
N GLN A 248 -18.73 -9.96 -5.41
CA GLN A 248 -17.97 -11.21 -5.49
C GLN A 248 -16.52 -10.91 -5.13
N GLU A 249 -15.96 -11.67 -4.19
CA GLU A 249 -14.52 -11.65 -3.96
C GLU A 249 -13.83 -12.02 -5.28
N PRO A 250 -12.79 -11.29 -5.73
CA PRO A 250 -12.00 -11.75 -6.84
C PRO A 250 -11.46 -13.16 -6.56
N PRO A 251 -11.28 -13.98 -7.61
CA PRO A 251 -10.60 -15.26 -7.43
C PRO A 251 -9.28 -14.98 -6.71
N THR A 252 -9.07 -15.65 -5.57
CA THR A 252 -7.89 -15.49 -4.73
C THR A 252 -6.66 -15.80 -5.57
N MET A 253 -6.00 -14.75 -6.06
CA MET A 253 -4.61 -14.85 -6.45
C MET A 253 -3.85 -15.07 -5.15
N PRO A 254 -3.11 -16.18 -4.98
CA PRO A 254 -2.32 -16.36 -3.78
C PRO A 254 -1.28 -15.24 -3.74
N LEU A 255 -1.55 -14.20 -2.94
CA LEU A 255 -0.47 -13.39 -2.41
C LEU A 255 0.39 -14.38 -1.65
N ALA A 256 1.64 -14.56 -2.09
CA ALA A 256 2.63 -15.32 -1.36
C ALA A 256 2.54 -14.87 0.09
N GLN A 257 2.03 -15.76 0.95
CA GLN A 257 1.88 -15.52 2.36
C GLN A 257 3.29 -15.28 2.88
N GLY A 258 3.65 -14.02 3.12
CA GLY A 258 4.77 -13.73 4.01
C GLY A 258 4.49 -14.47 5.32
N PRO A 259 5.50 -15.09 5.95
CA PRO A 259 5.28 -15.96 7.08
C PRO A 259 4.65 -15.15 8.21
N SER A 260 3.33 -15.25 8.35
CA SER A 260 2.61 -14.82 9.54
C SER A 260 3.12 -15.69 10.66
N ALA A 261 3.86 -15.06 11.57
CA ALA A 261 4.36 -15.63 12.80
C ALA A 261 3.28 -16.51 13.44
N GLN A 262 3.61 -17.80 13.56
CA GLN A 262 2.83 -18.78 14.28
C GLN A 262 2.58 -18.27 15.70
N SER A 263 1.31 -18.08 16.02
CA SER A 263 0.84 -18.00 17.39
C SER A 263 1.20 -19.32 18.08
N GLY A 264 2.26 -19.28 18.89
CA GLY A 264 2.64 -20.39 19.76
C GLY A 264 1.65 -20.50 20.92
N ALA A 265 0.62 -21.32 20.75
CA ALA A 265 -0.14 -21.87 21.85
C ALA A 265 0.25 -23.36 21.98
N ALA A 266 1.04 -23.67 23.00
CA ALA A 266 1.53 -25.00 23.30
C ALA A 266 0.39 -25.98 23.62
N PRO A 267 0.47 -27.27 23.23
CA PRO A 267 -0.32 -28.32 23.83
C PRO A 267 0.42 -28.85 25.05
N ASN A 268 -0.21 -28.81 26.24
CA ASN A 268 0.25 -29.58 27.38
C ASN A 268 -0.51 -30.92 27.39
N ALA A 269 0.23 -32.01 27.19
CA ALA A 269 -0.24 -33.37 27.42
C ALA A 269 0.77 -34.04 28.36
N THR A 270 0.31 -34.40 29.56
CA THR A 270 0.97 -35.42 30.39
C THR A 270 -0.09 -36.33 30.99
N ALA A 271 0.12 -37.62 30.78
CA ALA A 271 -0.77 -38.74 31.05
C ALA A 271 -0.53 -39.41 32.42
N ALA A 272 -1.54 -40.12 32.92
CA ALA A 272 -1.46 -41.35 33.74
C ALA A 272 -2.89 -41.96 33.77
N GLY A 273 -3.19 -43.11 33.15
CA GLY A 273 -3.02 -44.49 33.68
C GLY A 273 -4.22 -44.87 34.59
N SER A 274 -4.99 -45.95 34.46
CA SER A 274 -4.78 -47.30 33.92
C SER A 274 -6.13 -48.07 33.89
N GLY A 275 -6.25 -49.14 33.08
CA GLY A 275 -7.13 -50.29 33.37
C GLY A 275 -8.12 -50.73 32.28
N ALA A 276 -7.80 -51.81 31.57
CA ALA A 276 -8.69 -52.61 30.70
C ALA A 276 -9.21 -53.87 31.47
N PRO A 277 -9.85 -54.91 30.87
CA PRO A 277 -10.42 -55.08 29.53
C PRO A 277 -11.82 -55.79 29.50
N GLY A 278 -12.42 -55.99 28.32
CA GLY A 278 -13.40 -57.08 28.12
C GLY A 278 -14.38 -56.97 26.95
N GLY A 279 -14.10 -57.67 25.85
CA GLY A 279 -15.05 -58.62 25.25
C GLY A 279 -15.94 -58.21 24.06
N SER A 280 -15.72 -58.92 22.95
CA SER A 280 -16.71 -59.41 21.94
C SER A 280 -17.20 -58.49 20.80
N ALA A 281 -16.68 -58.75 19.61
CA ALA A 281 -17.38 -58.73 18.32
C ALA A 281 -18.08 -60.12 18.10
N PRO A 282 -18.81 -60.46 16.99
CA PRO A 282 -18.92 -59.75 15.70
C PRO A 282 -20.29 -59.82 14.93
N ALA A 283 -20.30 -59.21 13.74
CA ALA A 283 -20.92 -59.62 12.46
C ALA A 283 -22.45 -59.41 12.16
N GLY A 284 -22.70 -58.90 10.94
CA GLY A 284 -23.99 -58.92 10.21
C GLY A 284 -24.19 -57.69 9.30
N ALA A 285 -23.61 -57.66 8.09
CA ALA A 285 -24.24 -58.02 6.80
C ALA A 285 -25.06 -56.87 6.12
N ALA A 286 -24.60 -56.45 4.93
CA ALA A 286 -25.30 -55.60 3.94
C ALA A 286 -26.12 -56.50 2.95
N PRO A 287 -26.57 -56.08 1.74
CA PRO A 287 -27.12 -54.81 1.18
C PRO A 287 -28.43 -55.03 0.34
N ALA A 288 -29.06 -53.97 -0.21
CA ALA A 288 -29.97 -53.99 -1.40
C ALA A 288 -30.17 -52.53 -1.93
N THR A 289 -29.81 -52.09 -3.16
CA THR A 289 -30.38 -52.29 -4.53
C THR A 289 -31.87 -51.88 -4.65
N ALA A 290 -32.43 -51.19 -5.66
CA ALA A 290 -32.02 -50.59 -6.95
C ALA A 290 -33.20 -49.77 -7.58
N LYS A 291 -32.96 -49.20 -8.79
CA LYS A 291 -33.85 -48.62 -9.86
C LYS A 291 -33.98 -47.08 -9.89
N SER A 292 -33.52 -46.34 -10.91
CA SER A 292 -33.71 -46.38 -12.40
C SER A 292 -35.14 -46.07 -12.85
N GLY A 293 -35.31 -44.95 -13.58
CA GLY A 293 -36.58 -44.54 -14.21
C GLY A 293 -36.46 -43.23 -15.01
N GLU A 294 -36.08 -43.38 -16.27
CA GLU A 294 -36.07 -42.43 -17.39
C GLU A 294 -37.50 -42.09 -17.88
N ALA A 295 -37.78 -40.86 -18.32
CA ALA A 295 -38.63 -40.55 -19.50
C ALA A 295 -38.82 -39.03 -19.71
N ALA A 296 -38.59 -38.62 -20.95
CA ALA A 296 -38.88 -37.32 -21.54
C ALA A 296 -40.29 -37.27 -22.18
N SER A 297 -40.95 -36.11 -22.21
CA SER A 297 -41.71 -35.59 -23.37
C SER A 297 -42.46 -34.27 -23.12
N GLN A 298 -42.13 -33.27 -23.96
CA GLN A 298 -42.99 -32.38 -24.76
C GLN A 298 -44.22 -31.66 -24.18
N ALA A 299 -44.24 -30.33 -24.30
CA ALA A 299 -45.41 -29.50 -24.69
C ALA A 299 -44.93 -28.07 -25.02
N THR A 300 -44.92 -27.62 -26.28
CA THR A 300 -45.97 -26.84 -26.97
C THR A 300 -45.64 -25.34 -27.01
N GLY A 301 -45.29 -24.84 -28.21
CA GLY A 301 -45.13 -23.40 -28.48
C GLY A 301 -46.45 -22.73 -28.91
N PRO A 302 -46.43 -21.41 -29.18
CA PRO A 302 -47.48 -20.77 -29.96
C PRO A 302 -46.93 -20.04 -31.20
N GLN A 303 -47.59 -20.22 -32.34
CA GLN A 303 -47.42 -19.36 -33.51
C GLN A 303 -48.75 -19.20 -34.25
N LYS A 304 -49.21 -17.94 -34.37
CA LYS A 304 -50.21 -17.43 -35.32
C LYS A 304 -50.25 -15.90 -35.24
N PRO A 305 -50.77 -15.17 -36.24
CA PRO A 305 -51.00 -15.50 -37.65
C PRO A 305 -50.01 -14.86 -38.63
#